data_AF-A0A3L7RR72-F1
#
_entry.id   AF-A0A3L7RR72-F1
#
_cell.length_a   1.000
_cell.length_b   1.000
_cell.length_c   1.000
_cell.angle_alpha   90.00
_cell.angle_beta   90.00
_cell.angle_gamma   90.00
#
_symmetry.space_group_name_H-M   'P 1'
#
loop_
_entity.id
_entity.type
_entity.pdbx_description
1 polymer ?
#
loop_
_entity_poly.entity_id
_entity_poly.type
_entity_poly.pdbx_seq_one_letter_code
_entity_poly.pdbx_strand_id
1 'polypeptide(L)'
;MAQDLSTYAELNAVWQARGQAQGLKAPLPPDVSVIAQKQGLESGQLPLQSAEEAFDGGGLGRSFDFLPDPGSRFGMRQLNWVEMIYGQGAVSQRAVKSRDMEGTRYISWRTVDQPEFVPTFDTARPNVERAWKIIAGRELARKRAEEIAAKPAAKESLEGAVAGDESLQVFKIGPFFWLSPQAASSGVPQISQPAGIVMPGNEFMSAVFSLQPGATAVAFNEPKTVCYCIRLIDVEPPAEKLKERFVETKSDPRMTAVAAQDEFSRSFGTWIEELESRYQLEWKRKPRR
;
A
#
# COMPACT_ATOMS: atom_id res chain seq x y z
N MET A 1 14.94 -29.74 -13.52
CA MET A 1 14.17 -28.94 -12.54
C MET A 1 12.72 -28.72 -12.97
N ALA A 2 12.40 -27.92 -14.00
CA ALA A 2 10.99 -27.66 -14.36
C ALA A 2 10.21 -28.94 -14.74
N GLN A 3 10.85 -29.89 -15.42
CA GLN A 3 10.20 -31.14 -15.85
C GLN A 3 9.96 -32.12 -14.70
N ASP A 4 10.90 -32.23 -13.74
CA ASP A 4 10.72 -33.04 -12.53
C ASP A 4 9.54 -32.54 -11.70
N LEU A 5 9.41 -31.21 -11.57
CA LEU A 5 8.33 -30.55 -10.85
C LEU A 5 6.98 -30.68 -11.56
N SER A 6 6.95 -30.49 -12.89
CA SER A 6 5.75 -30.71 -13.68
C SER A 6 5.26 -32.16 -13.59
N THR A 7 6.20 -33.12 -13.65
CA THR A 7 5.86 -34.56 -13.54
C THR A 7 5.25 -34.88 -12.18
N TYR A 8 5.84 -34.36 -11.09
CA TYR A 8 5.24 -34.50 -9.77
C TYR A 8 3.86 -33.85 -9.67
N ALA A 9 3.70 -32.63 -10.19
CA ALA A 9 2.42 -31.92 -10.16
C ALA A 9 1.31 -32.69 -10.88
N GLU A 10 1.61 -33.27 -12.05
CA GLU A 10 0.69 -34.12 -12.80
C GLU A 10 0.31 -35.40 -12.05
N LEU A 11 1.31 -36.12 -11.52
CA LEU A 11 1.09 -37.33 -10.73
C LEU A 11 0.26 -37.04 -9.47
N ASN A 12 0.55 -35.92 -8.80
CA ASN A 12 -0.18 -35.54 -7.59
C ASN A 12 -1.62 -35.10 -7.91
N ALA A 13 -1.85 -34.38 -9.02
CA ALA A 13 -3.19 -34.03 -9.46
C ALA A 13 -4.04 -35.27 -9.79
N VAL A 14 -3.45 -36.27 -10.46
CA VAL A 14 -4.12 -37.55 -10.75
C VAL A 14 -4.42 -38.33 -9.46
N TRP A 15 -3.47 -38.36 -8.53
CA TRP A 15 -3.67 -39.00 -7.23
C TRP A 15 -4.79 -38.33 -6.41
N GLN A 16 -4.82 -36.99 -6.34
CA GLN A 16 -5.90 -36.27 -5.67
C GLN A 16 -7.27 -36.52 -6.32
N ALA A 17 -7.33 -36.60 -7.65
CA ALA A 17 -8.59 -36.79 -8.36
C ALA A 17 -9.14 -38.22 -8.27
N ARG A 18 -8.29 -39.25 -8.17
CA ARG A 18 -8.70 -40.68 -8.28
C ARG A 18 -8.02 -41.60 -7.28
N GLY A 19 -6.74 -41.39 -6.99
CA GLY A 19 -5.94 -42.26 -6.14
C GLY A 19 -6.31 -42.20 -4.67
N GLN A 20 -6.78 -41.05 -4.17
CA GLN A 20 -7.19 -40.87 -2.77
C GLN A 20 -8.39 -41.77 -2.40
N ALA A 21 -9.40 -41.84 -3.27
CA ALA A 21 -10.57 -42.70 -3.08
C ALA A 21 -10.26 -44.20 -3.23
N GLN A 22 -9.14 -44.53 -3.91
CA GLN A 22 -8.70 -45.90 -4.17
C GLN A 22 -7.62 -46.39 -3.18
N GLY A 23 -7.24 -45.57 -2.18
CA GLY A 23 -6.22 -45.93 -1.19
C GLY A 23 -4.80 -46.06 -1.76
N LEU A 24 -4.53 -45.48 -2.94
CA LEU A 24 -3.19 -45.49 -3.53
C LEU A 24 -2.25 -44.58 -2.74
N LYS A 25 -0.96 -44.95 -2.66
CA LYS A 25 0.06 -44.11 -2.01
C LYS A 25 0.26 -42.80 -2.77
N ALA A 26 0.37 -41.70 -2.05
CA ALA A 26 0.68 -40.40 -2.62
C ALA A 26 2.07 -40.39 -3.28
N PRO A 27 2.25 -39.67 -4.40
CA PRO A 27 3.58 -39.48 -4.97
C PRO A 27 4.48 -38.74 -3.98
N LEU A 28 5.76 -39.13 -3.92
CA LEU A 28 6.75 -38.47 -3.07
C LEU A 28 7.06 -37.07 -3.62
N PRO A 29 7.01 -36.01 -2.79
CA PRO A 29 7.37 -34.68 -3.21
C PRO A 29 8.86 -34.62 -3.60
N PRO A 30 9.21 -33.90 -4.67
CA PRO A 30 10.59 -33.74 -5.10
C PRO A 30 11.41 -32.94 -4.08
N ASP A 31 12.63 -33.39 -3.81
CA ASP A 31 13.58 -32.66 -2.97
C ASP A 31 14.26 -31.55 -3.80
N VAL A 32 13.90 -30.30 -3.47
CA VAL A 32 14.35 -29.09 -4.18
C VAL A 32 15.85 -28.90 -4.06
N SER A 33 16.41 -29.19 -2.89
CA SER A 33 17.82 -28.99 -2.61
C SER A 33 18.66 -29.98 -3.39
N VAL A 34 18.22 -31.24 -3.48
CA VAL A 34 18.88 -32.26 -4.31
C VAL A 34 18.79 -31.90 -5.80
N ILE A 35 17.63 -31.43 -6.28
CA ILE A 35 17.46 -31.03 -7.67
C ILE A 35 18.32 -29.80 -8.00
N ALA A 36 18.35 -28.81 -7.12
CA ALA A 36 19.14 -27.60 -7.30
C ALA A 36 20.64 -27.91 -7.33
N GLN A 37 21.14 -28.72 -6.39
CA GLN A 37 22.54 -29.14 -6.34
C GLN A 37 22.99 -29.85 -7.62
N LYS A 38 22.17 -30.78 -8.14
CA LYS A 38 22.45 -31.48 -9.41
C LYS A 38 22.53 -30.54 -10.62
N GLN A 39 21.83 -29.40 -10.57
CA GLN A 39 21.70 -28.46 -11.67
C GLN A 39 22.61 -27.23 -11.49
N GLY A 40 23.42 -27.17 -10.43
CA GLY A 40 24.26 -26.02 -10.10
C GLY A 40 23.46 -24.77 -9.73
N LEU A 41 22.27 -24.95 -9.13
CA LEU A 41 21.39 -23.87 -8.70
C LEU A 41 21.40 -23.72 -7.18
N GLU A 42 21.07 -22.53 -6.70
CA GLU A 42 20.80 -22.29 -5.29
C GLU A 42 19.34 -22.66 -4.96
N SER A 43 19.13 -23.35 -3.83
CA SER A 43 17.80 -23.67 -3.32
C SER A 43 17.49 -22.88 -2.06
N GLY A 44 16.24 -22.46 -1.92
CA GLY A 44 15.72 -21.86 -0.68
C GLY A 44 14.28 -22.28 -0.44
N GLN A 45 13.84 -22.17 0.81
CA GLN A 45 12.45 -22.35 1.21
C GLN A 45 11.99 -21.08 1.95
N LEU A 46 10.85 -20.55 1.52
CA LEU A 46 10.22 -19.42 2.17
C LEU A 46 9.20 -19.92 3.21
N PRO A 47 9.11 -19.30 4.40
CA PRO A 47 8.04 -19.59 5.34
C PRO A 47 6.68 -19.18 4.75
N LEU A 48 5.59 -19.57 5.43
CA LEU A 48 4.28 -19.01 5.13
C LEU A 48 4.37 -17.48 5.29
N GLN A 49 4.01 -16.79 4.21
CA GLN A 49 4.03 -15.34 4.14
C GLN A 49 2.93 -14.89 3.19
N SER A 50 2.48 -13.66 3.37
CA SER A 50 1.50 -13.00 2.51
C SER A 50 2.14 -12.51 1.20
N ALA A 51 1.28 -12.14 0.25
CA ALA A 51 1.68 -11.49 -0.99
C ALA A 51 2.47 -10.18 -0.75
N GLU A 52 2.07 -9.40 0.25
CA GLU A 52 2.68 -8.12 0.61
C GLU A 52 4.07 -8.31 1.21
N GLU A 53 4.21 -9.19 2.20
CA GLU A 53 5.50 -9.53 2.82
C GLU A 53 6.50 -10.05 1.78
N ALA A 54 6.05 -10.89 0.84
CA ALA A 54 6.90 -11.38 -0.22
C ALA A 54 7.38 -10.26 -1.15
N PHE A 55 6.49 -9.33 -1.53
CA PHE A 55 6.83 -8.18 -2.37
C PHE A 55 7.83 -7.23 -1.69
N ASP A 56 7.63 -6.95 -0.41
CA ASP A 56 8.50 -6.08 0.39
C ASP A 56 9.87 -6.69 0.63
N GLY A 57 9.95 -8.02 0.73
CA GLY A 57 11.22 -8.77 0.83
C GLY A 57 12.12 -8.65 -0.41
N GLY A 58 11.62 -8.13 -1.54
CA GLY A 58 12.42 -7.94 -2.75
C GLY A 58 12.78 -9.23 -3.49
N GLY A 59 13.76 -9.17 -4.39
CA GLY A 59 14.23 -10.33 -5.17
C GLY A 59 13.09 -11.05 -5.90
N LEU A 60 12.85 -12.31 -5.52
CA LEU A 60 11.76 -13.15 -6.05
C LEU A 60 10.40 -12.44 -5.99
N GLY A 61 10.08 -11.74 -4.90
CA GLY A 61 8.79 -11.08 -4.73
C GLY A 61 8.52 -9.95 -5.72
N ARG A 62 9.57 -9.35 -6.27
CA ARG A 62 9.51 -8.30 -7.30
C ARG A 62 9.84 -8.82 -8.71
N SER A 63 10.03 -10.12 -8.84
CA SER A 63 10.30 -10.76 -10.13
C SER A 63 9.02 -10.85 -10.97
N PHE A 64 9.18 -11.02 -12.28
CA PHE A 64 8.10 -11.08 -13.25
C PHE A 64 8.44 -12.03 -14.39
N ASP A 65 7.47 -12.34 -15.23
CA ASP A 65 7.69 -13.01 -16.51
C ASP A 65 6.88 -12.34 -17.61
N PHE A 66 7.30 -12.53 -18.86
CA PHE A 66 6.53 -12.10 -20.03
C PHE A 66 5.80 -13.30 -20.60
N LEU A 67 4.47 -13.25 -20.52
CA LEU A 67 3.61 -14.27 -21.09
C LEU A 67 3.05 -13.80 -22.43
N PRO A 68 2.95 -14.68 -23.44
CA PRO A 68 2.23 -14.36 -24.67
C PRO A 68 0.78 -13.96 -24.37
N ASP A 69 0.35 -12.82 -24.91
CA ASP A 69 -1.00 -12.29 -24.72
C ASP A 69 -1.50 -11.66 -26.03
N PRO A 70 -2.40 -12.34 -26.78
CA PRO A 70 -2.97 -11.82 -28.01
C PRO A 70 -3.80 -10.54 -27.85
N GLY A 71 -4.27 -10.23 -26.63
CA GLY A 71 -5.00 -9.00 -26.33
C GLY A 71 -4.10 -7.80 -26.01
N SER A 72 -2.80 -8.03 -25.81
CA SER A 72 -1.82 -6.97 -25.61
C SER A 72 -1.37 -6.41 -26.96
N ARG A 73 -1.21 -5.08 -27.05
CA ARG A 73 -0.66 -4.39 -28.23
C ARG A 73 0.73 -4.90 -28.65
N PHE A 74 1.46 -5.53 -27.73
CA PHE A 74 2.80 -6.07 -27.96
C PHE A 74 2.84 -7.60 -28.09
N GLY A 75 1.69 -8.27 -28.10
CA GLY A 75 1.61 -9.74 -28.14
C GLY A 75 2.13 -10.43 -26.87
N MET A 76 2.50 -9.66 -25.85
CA MET A 76 3.03 -10.12 -24.57
C MET A 76 2.48 -9.25 -23.44
N ARG A 77 2.29 -9.86 -22.27
CA ARG A 77 1.93 -9.20 -21.02
C ARG A 77 2.96 -9.54 -19.97
N GLN A 78 3.42 -8.50 -19.26
CA GLN A 78 4.20 -8.70 -18.05
C GLN A 78 3.25 -9.15 -16.94
N LEU A 79 3.60 -10.25 -16.28
CA LEU A 79 2.87 -10.75 -15.13
C LEU A 79 3.83 -10.81 -13.93
N ASN A 80 3.44 -10.23 -12.80
CA ASN A 80 4.26 -10.21 -11.60
C ASN A 80 4.23 -11.57 -10.89
N TRP A 81 5.33 -11.96 -10.25
CA TRP A 81 5.42 -13.23 -9.53
C TRP A 81 4.37 -13.37 -8.44
N VAL A 82 4.06 -12.28 -7.72
CA VAL A 82 2.99 -12.25 -6.72
C VAL A 82 1.65 -12.63 -7.33
N GLU A 83 1.33 -12.16 -8.54
CA GLU A 83 0.10 -12.51 -9.24
C GLU A 83 0.13 -13.97 -9.73
N MET A 84 1.29 -14.50 -10.13
CA MET A 84 1.43 -15.90 -10.52
C MET A 84 1.21 -16.88 -9.35
N ILE A 85 1.65 -16.52 -8.15
CA ILE A 85 1.60 -17.40 -6.97
C ILE A 85 0.34 -17.19 -6.13
N TYR A 86 -0.13 -15.95 -5.99
CA TYR A 86 -1.28 -15.61 -5.14
C TYR A 86 -2.54 -15.22 -5.93
N GLY A 87 -2.42 -14.98 -7.24
CA GLY A 87 -3.53 -14.52 -8.07
C GLY A 87 -4.61 -15.57 -8.33
N GLN A 88 -5.74 -15.10 -8.86
CA GLN A 88 -6.86 -15.96 -9.22
C GLN A 88 -6.44 -16.95 -10.32
N GLY A 89 -6.62 -18.24 -10.06
CA GLY A 89 -6.18 -19.32 -10.97
C GLY A 89 -4.76 -19.81 -10.73
N ALA A 90 -4.05 -19.30 -9.71
CA ALA A 90 -2.78 -19.87 -9.28
C ALA A 90 -2.96 -21.32 -8.84
N VAL A 91 -2.28 -22.23 -9.55
CA VAL A 91 -2.33 -23.67 -9.30
C VAL A 91 -1.25 -24.03 -8.30
N SER A 92 -1.64 -24.54 -7.14
CA SER A 92 -0.68 -25.07 -6.15
C SER A 92 0.19 -26.16 -6.78
N GLN A 93 1.45 -26.24 -6.33
CA GLN A 93 2.44 -27.22 -6.79
C GLN A 93 2.82 -27.16 -8.28
N ARG A 94 2.37 -26.15 -9.01
CA ARG A 94 2.88 -25.86 -10.35
C ARG A 94 4.09 -24.95 -10.26
N ALA A 95 5.17 -25.32 -10.93
CA ALA A 95 6.36 -24.48 -11.03
C ALA A 95 6.10 -23.26 -11.92
N VAL A 96 6.48 -22.09 -11.44
CA VAL A 96 6.51 -20.83 -12.18
C VAL A 96 7.95 -20.38 -12.34
N LYS A 97 8.22 -19.74 -13.48
CA LYS A 97 9.51 -19.12 -13.78
C LYS A 97 9.32 -17.62 -13.75
N SER A 98 10.33 -16.92 -13.26
CA SER A 98 10.34 -15.46 -13.25
C SER A 98 11.77 -14.93 -13.29
N ARG A 99 11.90 -13.64 -13.54
CA ARG A 99 13.16 -12.90 -13.53
C ARG A 99 13.00 -11.55 -12.89
N ASP A 100 14.04 -11.05 -12.23
CA ASP A 100 14.08 -9.66 -11.76
C ASP A 100 14.73 -8.72 -12.78
N MET A 101 14.84 -7.45 -12.42
CA MET A 101 15.46 -6.42 -13.25
C MET A 101 16.98 -6.57 -13.37
N GLU A 102 17.62 -7.27 -12.44
CA GLU A 102 19.07 -7.56 -12.46
C GLU A 102 19.39 -8.77 -13.36
N GLY A 103 18.37 -9.47 -13.85
CA GLY A 103 18.49 -10.62 -14.74
C GLY A 103 18.61 -11.94 -14.00
N THR A 104 18.48 -11.96 -12.67
CA THR A 104 18.42 -13.18 -11.88
C THR A 104 17.15 -13.93 -12.21
N ARG A 105 17.27 -15.24 -12.46
CA ARG A 105 16.15 -16.10 -12.83
C ARG A 105 15.78 -17.01 -11.68
N TYR A 106 14.48 -17.12 -11.45
CA TYR A 106 13.92 -17.92 -10.38
C TYR A 106 13.02 -19.03 -10.91
N ILE A 107 13.00 -20.15 -10.20
CA ILE A 107 12.01 -21.21 -10.34
C ILE A 107 11.41 -21.41 -8.96
N SER A 108 10.09 -21.30 -8.85
CA SER A 108 9.38 -21.40 -7.57
C SER A 108 8.07 -22.13 -7.75
N TRP A 109 7.53 -22.70 -6.67
CA TRP A 109 6.19 -23.27 -6.64
C TRP A 109 5.64 -23.20 -5.23
N ARG A 110 4.31 -23.11 -5.12
CA ARG A 110 3.62 -23.11 -3.84
C ARG A 110 3.46 -24.53 -3.32
N THR A 111 4.02 -24.85 -2.16
CA THR A 111 3.94 -26.17 -1.52
C THR A 111 2.80 -26.28 -0.53
N VAL A 112 2.55 -25.21 0.23
CA VAL A 112 1.51 -25.10 1.26
C VAL A 112 0.67 -23.87 0.96
N ASP A 113 -0.64 -23.98 1.16
CA ASP A 113 -1.58 -22.88 1.06
C ASP A 113 -2.42 -22.85 2.34
N GLN A 114 -2.52 -21.67 2.95
CA GLN A 114 -3.33 -21.46 4.15
C GLN A 114 -4.54 -20.63 3.74
N PRO A 115 -5.76 -21.20 3.77
CA PRO A 115 -6.95 -20.46 3.42
C PRO A 115 -7.16 -19.31 4.41
N GLU A 116 -7.86 -18.27 3.94
CA GLU A 116 -8.34 -17.19 4.80
C GLU A 116 -9.06 -17.79 6.02
N PHE A 117 -8.62 -17.38 7.21
CA PHE A 117 -9.21 -17.81 8.47
C PHE A 117 -9.46 -16.60 9.35
N VAL A 118 -10.48 -16.69 10.20
CA VAL A 118 -10.71 -15.69 11.25
C VAL A 118 -9.87 -16.10 12.46
N PRO A 119 -8.88 -15.30 12.87
CA PRO A 119 -8.08 -15.63 14.05
C PRO A 119 -8.96 -15.60 15.31
N THR A 120 -8.60 -16.42 16.29
CA THR A 120 -9.23 -16.32 17.62
C THR A 120 -8.89 -14.99 18.28
N PHE A 121 -9.72 -14.54 19.23
CA PHE A 121 -9.44 -13.30 19.95
C PHE A 121 -8.10 -13.37 20.70
N ASP A 122 -7.73 -14.52 21.27
CA ASP A 122 -6.44 -14.67 21.98
C ASP A 122 -5.25 -14.46 21.04
N THR A 123 -5.33 -14.96 19.79
CA THR A 123 -4.31 -14.73 18.77
C THR A 123 -4.28 -13.26 18.30
N ALA A 124 -5.46 -12.63 18.17
CA ALA A 124 -5.59 -11.25 17.69
C ALA A 124 -5.37 -10.20 18.79
N ARG A 125 -5.42 -10.57 20.07
CA ARG A 125 -5.39 -9.66 21.22
C ARG A 125 -4.23 -8.66 21.16
N PRO A 126 -2.97 -9.03 20.85
CA PRO A 126 -1.88 -8.04 20.77
C PRO A 126 -2.12 -6.95 19.72
N ASN A 127 -2.74 -7.30 18.60
CA ASN A 127 -3.08 -6.35 17.54
C ASN A 127 -4.26 -5.45 17.93
N VAL A 128 -5.27 -6.03 18.58
CA VAL A 128 -6.41 -5.28 19.11
C VAL A 128 -5.97 -4.31 20.19
N GLU A 129 -5.14 -4.73 21.14
CA GLU A 129 -4.61 -3.86 22.20
C GLU A 129 -3.78 -2.71 21.62
N ARG A 130 -2.94 -2.98 20.62
CA ARG A 130 -2.18 -1.94 19.92
C ARG A 130 -3.10 -0.92 19.23
N ALA A 131 -4.08 -1.40 18.48
CA ALA A 131 -5.05 -0.54 17.80
C ALA A 131 -5.87 0.28 18.81
N TRP A 132 -6.29 -0.34 19.92
CA TRP A 132 -7.03 0.32 20.97
C TRP A 132 -6.21 1.42 21.66
N LYS A 133 -4.93 1.18 21.95
CA LYS A 133 -4.02 2.20 22.49
C LYS A 133 -3.88 3.39 21.54
N ILE A 134 -3.76 3.15 20.23
CA ILE A 134 -3.72 4.24 19.24
C ILE A 134 -5.02 5.03 19.29
N ILE A 135 -6.17 4.35 19.23
CA ILE A 135 -7.49 5.00 19.24
C ILE A 135 -7.69 5.84 20.51
N ALA A 136 -7.41 5.27 21.68
CA ALA A 136 -7.52 5.95 22.96
C ALA A 136 -6.52 7.12 23.10
N GLY A 137 -5.34 6.98 22.49
CA GLY A 137 -4.29 8.01 22.51
C GLY A 137 -4.57 9.22 21.61
N ARG A 138 -5.48 9.13 20.63
CA ARG A 138 -5.77 10.22 19.68
C ARG A 138 -6.17 11.51 20.37
N GLU A 139 -7.11 11.45 21.31
CA GLU A 139 -7.58 12.66 22.02
C GLU A 139 -6.47 13.30 22.87
N LEU A 140 -5.60 12.49 23.47
CA LEU A 140 -4.45 12.99 24.24
C LEU A 140 -3.41 13.65 23.33
N ALA A 141 -3.08 13.00 22.21
CA ALA A 141 -2.15 13.54 21.22
C ALA A 141 -2.67 14.86 20.63
N ARG A 142 -3.97 14.92 20.33
CA ARG A 142 -4.62 16.14 19.82
C ARG A 142 -4.53 17.29 20.81
N LYS A 143 -4.94 17.06 22.07
CA LYS A 143 -4.87 18.07 23.12
C LYS A 143 -3.44 18.57 23.32
N ARG A 144 -2.46 17.67 23.35
CA ARG A 144 -1.05 18.06 23.48
C ARG A 144 -0.58 18.91 22.31
N ALA A 145 -0.95 18.56 21.08
CA ALA A 145 -0.62 19.35 19.90
C ALA A 145 -1.32 20.73 19.93
N GLU A 146 -2.57 20.80 20.37
CA GLU A 146 -3.32 22.05 20.53
C GLU A 146 -2.70 22.96 21.60
N GLU A 147 -2.26 22.39 22.74
CA GLU A 147 -1.51 23.11 23.76
C GLU A 147 -0.23 23.73 23.20
N ILE A 148 0.53 22.98 22.37
CA ILE A 148 1.74 23.48 21.73
C ILE A 148 1.39 24.60 20.74
N ALA A 149 0.38 24.39 19.88
CA ALA A 149 -0.05 25.36 18.89
C ALA A 149 -0.57 26.67 19.51
N ALA A 150 -1.12 26.61 20.72
CA ALA A 150 -1.61 27.76 21.47
C ALA A 150 -0.51 28.56 22.19
N LYS A 151 0.71 28.02 22.33
CA LYS A 151 1.82 28.75 22.97
C LYS A 151 2.17 30.00 22.13
N PRO A 152 2.40 31.18 22.75
CA PRO A 152 2.82 32.37 22.02
C PRO A 152 4.08 32.13 21.18
N ALA A 153 5.05 31.40 21.72
CA ALA A 153 6.27 31.02 21.04
C ALA A 153 6.02 30.25 19.73
N ALA A 154 4.92 29.48 19.63
CA ALA A 154 4.60 28.71 18.43
C ALA A 154 4.28 29.59 17.21
N LYS A 155 3.90 30.85 17.40
CA LYS A 155 3.73 31.82 16.31
C LYS A 155 5.06 32.26 15.70
N GLU A 156 6.13 32.22 16.48
CA GLU A 156 7.49 32.60 16.07
C GLU A 156 8.31 31.38 15.60
N SER A 157 8.30 30.29 16.37
CA SER A 157 8.97 29.03 16.05
C SER A 157 8.36 27.85 16.84
N LEU A 158 8.20 26.70 16.18
CA LEU A 158 7.75 25.49 16.89
C LEU A 158 8.86 24.95 17.79
N GLU A 159 10.12 25.14 17.40
CA GLU A 159 11.31 24.82 18.18
C GLU A 159 11.30 25.53 19.54
N GLY A 160 10.96 26.83 19.57
CA GLY A 160 10.80 27.56 20.81
C GLY A 160 9.61 27.08 21.65
N ALA A 161 8.52 26.65 21.00
CA ALA A 161 7.32 26.16 21.68
C ALA A 161 7.52 24.79 22.37
N VAL A 162 8.44 23.97 21.88
CA VAL A 162 8.76 22.64 22.45
C VAL A 162 10.15 22.59 23.09
N ALA A 163 10.81 23.73 23.28
CA ALA A 163 12.12 23.78 23.91
C ALA A 163 12.12 23.05 25.28
N GLY A 164 13.01 22.06 25.42
CA GLY A 164 13.11 21.21 26.61
C GLY A 164 12.25 19.94 26.60
N ASP A 165 11.44 19.71 25.56
CA ASP A 165 10.70 18.45 25.37
C ASP A 165 11.42 17.57 24.33
N GLU A 166 12.35 16.73 24.81
CA GLU A 166 13.14 15.82 23.96
C GLU A 166 12.31 14.71 23.30
N SER A 167 11.05 14.54 23.72
CA SER A 167 10.14 13.56 23.12
C SER A 167 9.56 14.02 21.77
N LEU A 168 9.68 15.30 21.45
CA LEU A 168 9.11 15.91 20.26
C LEU A 168 10.20 16.29 19.26
N GLN A 169 9.94 16.00 17.98
CA GLN A 169 10.80 16.37 16.87
C GLN A 169 10.19 17.55 16.12
N VAL A 170 11.00 18.55 15.83
CA VAL A 170 10.64 19.67 14.96
C VAL A 170 11.52 19.63 13.72
N PHE A 171 10.89 19.70 12.56
CA PHE A 171 11.58 19.72 11.28
C PHE A 171 10.86 20.66 10.32
N LYS A 172 11.65 21.29 9.45
CA LYS A 172 11.15 22.15 8.38
C LYS A 172 10.93 21.32 7.12
N ILE A 173 9.79 21.53 6.49
CA ILE A 173 9.43 20.88 5.24
C ILE A 173 9.53 21.91 4.12
N GLY A 174 10.17 21.52 3.01
CA GLY A 174 10.32 22.36 1.81
C GLY A 174 8.96 22.62 1.13
N PRO A 175 8.90 23.52 0.13
CA PRO A 175 7.64 23.81 -0.55
C PRO A 175 7.09 22.52 -1.15
N PHE A 176 5.82 22.24 -0.89
CA PHE A 176 5.12 21.10 -1.44
C PHE A 176 3.71 21.52 -1.85
N PHE A 177 3.14 20.73 -2.76
CA PHE A 177 1.78 20.94 -3.27
C PHE A 177 0.82 19.97 -2.57
N TRP A 178 -0.49 20.27 -2.55
CA TRP A 178 -1.48 19.31 -2.07
C TRP A 178 -1.41 18.01 -2.89
N LEU A 179 -1.47 18.15 -4.21
CA LEU A 179 -1.35 17.05 -5.17
C LEU A 179 0.01 17.09 -5.85
N SER A 180 0.64 15.92 -5.99
CA SER A 180 1.93 15.75 -6.67
C SER A 180 1.81 16.12 -8.15
N PRO A 181 2.55 17.14 -8.63
CA PRO A 181 2.50 17.54 -10.04
C PRO A 181 2.98 16.43 -10.99
N GLN A 182 3.95 15.62 -10.58
CA GLN A 182 4.38 14.45 -11.36
C GLN A 182 3.26 13.43 -11.51
N ALA A 183 2.50 13.16 -10.44
CA ALA A 183 1.38 12.22 -10.50
C ALA A 183 0.23 12.75 -11.38
N ALA A 184 -0.06 14.06 -11.28
CA ALA A 184 -1.06 14.72 -12.12
C ALA A 184 -0.72 14.59 -13.62
N SER A 185 0.55 14.62 -14.00
CA SER A 185 0.99 14.39 -15.39
C SER A 185 0.76 12.96 -15.90
N SER A 186 0.67 11.99 -14.99
CA SER A 186 0.37 10.57 -15.29
C SER A 186 -1.14 10.27 -15.31
N GLY A 187 -1.99 11.29 -15.08
CA GLY A 187 -3.44 11.16 -15.08
C GLY A 187 -4.04 10.60 -13.79
N VAL A 188 -3.23 10.31 -12.77
CA VAL A 188 -3.68 9.83 -11.46
C VAL A 188 -3.30 10.87 -10.41
N PRO A 189 -4.26 11.58 -9.80
CA PRO A 189 -3.96 12.51 -8.74
C PRO A 189 -3.45 11.73 -7.52
N GLN A 190 -2.32 12.15 -6.98
CA GLN A 190 -1.78 11.59 -5.74
C GLN A 190 -1.46 12.71 -4.77
N ILE A 191 -1.83 12.52 -3.51
CA ILE A 191 -1.46 13.42 -2.41
C ILE A 191 0.06 13.42 -2.27
N SER A 192 0.66 14.59 -2.12
CA SER A 192 2.12 14.70 -1.93
C SER A 192 2.57 14.01 -0.63
N GLN A 193 3.76 13.40 -0.69
CA GLN A 193 4.41 12.75 0.45
C GLN A 193 5.69 13.52 0.81
N PRO A 194 5.59 14.69 1.47
CA PRO A 194 6.77 15.45 1.86
C PRO A 194 7.62 14.67 2.87
N ALA A 195 8.94 14.80 2.76
CA ALA A 195 9.87 14.12 3.66
C ALA A 195 9.59 14.51 5.12
N GLY A 196 9.52 13.49 6.00
CA GLY A 196 9.23 13.66 7.42
C GLY A 196 7.73 13.58 7.80
N ILE A 197 6.81 13.65 6.82
CA ILE A 197 5.38 13.45 7.09
C ILE A 197 4.94 12.09 6.57
N VAL A 198 4.37 11.29 7.46
CA VAL A 198 3.93 9.93 7.13
C VAL A 198 2.46 9.96 6.75
N MET A 199 2.14 9.77 5.48
CA MET A 199 0.77 9.65 4.97
C MET A 199 -0.14 10.82 5.38
N PRO A 200 0.18 12.09 5.04
CA PRO A 200 -0.54 13.27 5.50
C PRO A 200 -2.05 13.16 5.27
N GLY A 201 -2.49 12.68 4.11
CA GLY A 201 -3.92 12.53 3.86
C GLY A 201 -4.64 13.85 3.62
N ASN A 202 -5.94 13.81 3.32
CA ASN A 202 -6.66 15.03 2.91
C ASN A 202 -6.98 15.96 4.08
N GLU A 203 -7.32 15.42 5.26
CA GLU A 203 -7.59 16.24 6.45
C GLU A 203 -6.36 17.08 6.83
N PHE A 204 -5.17 16.47 6.79
CA PHE A 204 -3.90 17.18 7.02
C PHE A 204 -3.66 18.24 5.96
N MET A 205 -3.80 17.90 4.67
CA MET A 205 -3.57 18.85 3.59
C MET A 205 -4.52 20.05 3.69
N SER A 206 -5.80 19.80 3.98
CA SER A 206 -6.78 20.86 4.22
C SER A 206 -6.36 21.77 5.37
N ALA A 207 -5.90 21.19 6.49
CA ALA A 207 -5.42 21.96 7.63
C ALA A 207 -4.19 22.82 7.29
N VAL A 208 -3.20 22.29 6.56
CA VAL A 208 -2.00 23.03 6.14
C VAL A 208 -2.35 24.16 5.18
N PHE A 209 -3.08 23.86 4.10
CA PHE A 209 -3.34 24.80 3.01
C PHE A 209 -4.39 25.86 3.34
N SER A 210 -5.09 25.72 4.47
CA SER A 210 -5.99 26.75 5.01
C SER A 210 -5.28 27.77 5.91
N LEU A 211 -4.00 27.57 6.23
CA LEU A 211 -3.24 28.47 7.10
C LEU A 211 -2.78 29.72 6.37
N GLN A 212 -2.67 30.81 7.14
CA GLN A 212 -1.91 32.00 6.75
C GLN A 212 -0.47 31.90 7.30
N PRO A 213 0.52 32.56 6.67
CA PRO A 213 1.87 32.60 7.21
C PRO A 213 1.91 33.06 8.67
N GLY A 214 2.64 32.33 9.51
CA GLY A 214 2.72 32.53 10.96
C GLY A 214 1.58 31.89 11.77
N ALA A 215 0.51 31.42 11.14
CA ALA A 215 -0.57 30.71 11.81
C ALA A 215 -0.21 29.23 12.06
N THR A 216 -0.90 28.65 13.05
CA THR A 216 -0.70 27.26 13.49
C THR A 216 -1.98 26.44 13.31
N ALA A 217 -1.83 25.15 13.02
CA ALA A 217 -2.92 24.16 12.99
C ALA A 217 -2.48 22.85 13.64
N VAL A 218 -3.45 22.00 13.93
CA VAL A 218 -3.24 20.64 14.40
C VAL A 218 -4.00 19.69 13.49
N ALA A 219 -3.30 18.66 13.00
CA ALA A 219 -3.92 17.64 12.17
C ALA A 219 -3.25 16.28 12.35
N PHE A 220 -4.03 15.22 12.18
CA PHE A 220 -3.50 13.86 12.09
C PHE A 220 -3.05 13.54 10.68
N ASN A 221 -2.16 12.57 10.56
CA ASN A 221 -2.04 11.83 9.29
C ASN A 221 -3.28 10.98 9.00
N GLU A 222 -3.40 10.50 7.76
CA GLU A 222 -4.54 9.71 7.27
C GLU A 222 -4.91 8.52 8.18
N PRO A 223 -3.97 7.64 8.62
CA PRO A 223 -4.33 6.53 9.52
C PRO A 223 -4.61 6.96 10.97
N LYS A 224 -4.49 8.26 11.29
CA LYS A 224 -4.66 8.84 12.63
C LYS A 224 -3.77 8.16 13.66
N THR A 225 -2.50 7.96 13.30
CA THR A 225 -1.45 7.36 14.14
C THR A 225 -0.47 8.40 14.67
N VAL A 226 -0.30 9.52 13.97
CA VAL A 226 0.58 10.63 14.35
C VAL A 226 -0.21 11.93 14.28
N CYS A 227 -0.17 12.72 15.35
CA CYS A 227 -0.73 14.07 15.39
C CYS A 227 0.39 15.09 15.21
N TYR A 228 0.23 16.01 14.27
CA TYR A 228 1.20 17.05 13.97
C TYR A 228 0.70 18.41 14.46
N CYS A 229 1.58 19.16 15.11
CA CYS A 229 1.45 20.60 15.29
C CYS A 229 2.16 21.28 14.11
N ILE A 230 1.43 22.08 13.36
CA ILE A 230 1.85 22.65 12.08
C ILE A 230 1.94 24.16 12.24
N ARG A 231 2.97 24.78 11.68
CA ARG A 231 3.08 26.22 11.51
C ARG A 231 3.42 26.52 10.06
N LEU A 232 2.63 27.36 9.40
CA LEU A 232 2.97 27.81 8.06
C LEU A 232 4.04 28.90 8.14
N ILE A 233 5.19 28.68 7.51
CA ILE A 233 6.29 29.67 7.49
C ILE A 233 6.05 30.69 6.38
N ASP A 234 5.89 30.21 5.15
CA ASP A 234 5.72 31.05 3.96
C ASP A 234 5.04 30.25 2.83
N VAL A 235 4.58 30.94 1.78
CA VAL A 235 3.94 30.36 0.60
C VAL A 235 4.73 30.74 -0.65
N GLU A 236 5.19 29.73 -1.39
CA GLU A 236 5.93 29.92 -2.64
C GLU A 236 5.25 29.18 -3.79
N PRO A 237 4.95 29.86 -4.92
CA PRO A 237 5.10 31.29 -5.18
C PRO A 237 4.04 32.14 -4.45
N PRO A 238 4.24 33.48 -4.33
CA PRO A 238 3.28 34.36 -3.69
C PRO A 238 1.88 34.26 -4.30
N ALA A 239 0.85 34.52 -3.50
CA ALA A 239 -0.55 34.37 -3.89
C ALA A 239 -0.91 35.10 -5.20
N GLU A 240 -0.36 36.28 -5.44
CA GLU A 240 -0.62 37.03 -6.68
C GLU A 240 -0.12 36.28 -7.93
N LYS A 241 1.05 35.66 -7.85
CA LYS A 241 1.60 34.86 -8.94
C LYS A 241 0.82 33.54 -9.12
N LEU A 242 0.27 32.98 -8.04
CA LEU A 242 -0.65 31.85 -8.13
C LEU A 242 -1.97 32.23 -8.83
N LYS A 243 -2.52 33.41 -8.54
CA LYS A 243 -3.72 33.93 -9.22
C LYS A 243 -3.46 34.15 -10.71
N GLU A 244 -2.34 34.77 -11.07
CA GLU A 244 -1.94 34.96 -12.47
C GLU A 244 -1.88 33.62 -13.20
N ARG A 245 -1.15 32.64 -12.64
CA ARG A 245 -1.06 31.28 -13.21
C ARG A 245 -2.41 30.59 -13.31
N PHE A 246 -3.29 30.75 -12.33
CA PHE A 246 -4.63 30.20 -12.38
C PHE A 246 -5.43 30.81 -13.54
N VAL A 247 -5.38 32.14 -13.72
CA VAL A 247 -6.07 32.83 -14.82
C VAL A 247 -5.51 32.41 -16.18
N GLU A 248 -4.19 32.23 -16.31
CA GLU A 248 -3.54 31.74 -17.52
C GLU A 248 -3.90 30.29 -17.85
N THR A 249 -4.01 29.44 -16.82
CA THR A 249 -4.19 27.99 -16.98
C THR A 249 -5.67 27.57 -16.93
N LYS A 250 -6.60 28.46 -16.60
CA LYS A 250 -8.04 28.13 -16.46
C LYS A 250 -8.67 27.50 -17.71
N SER A 251 -8.08 27.75 -18.89
CA SER A 251 -8.52 27.17 -20.16
C SER A 251 -7.91 25.80 -20.46
N ASP A 252 -6.95 25.31 -19.66
CA ASP A 252 -6.44 23.94 -19.78
C ASP A 252 -7.41 22.96 -19.10
N PRO A 253 -8.15 22.13 -19.86
CA PRO A 253 -9.15 21.23 -19.30
C PRO A 253 -8.51 20.08 -18.50
N ARG A 254 -7.22 19.79 -18.70
CA ARG A 254 -6.59 18.56 -18.19
C ARG A 254 -6.43 18.57 -16.68
N MET A 255 -5.92 19.66 -16.11
CA MET A 255 -5.73 19.76 -14.66
C MET A 255 -7.06 19.85 -13.92
N THR A 256 -8.02 20.59 -14.49
CA THR A 256 -9.38 20.68 -13.96
C THR A 256 -10.09 19.33 -14.02
N ALA A 257 -9.93 18.56 -15.09
CA ALA A 257 -10.52 17.24 -15.23
C ALA A 257 -9.94 16.23 -14.22
N VAL A 258 -8.63 16.26 -13.96
CA VAL A 258 -8.00 15.37 -12.96
C VAL A 258 -8.50 15.68 -11.56
N ALA A 259 -8.57 16.95 -11.17
CA ALA A 259 -9.13 17.35 -9.87
C ALA A 259 -10.62 17.00 -9.76
N ALA A 260 -11.41 17.25 -10.81
CA ALA A 260 -12.83 16.91 -10.84
C ALA A 260 -13.07 15.40 -10.78
N GLN A 261 -12.23 14.59 -11.44
CA GLN A 261 -12.32 13.13 -11.41
C GLN A 261 -12.03 12.58 -9.99
N ASP A 262 -11.05 13.15 -9.29
CA ASP A 262 -10.74 12.80 -7.90
C ASP A 262 -11.90 13.16 -6.96
N GLU A 263 -12.37 14.41 -7.05
CA GLU A 263 -13.53 14.91 -6.28
C GLU A 263 -14.78 14.05 -6.51
N PHE A 264 -15.06 13.71 -7.78
CA PHE A 264 -16.18 12.86 -8.15
C PHE A 264 -16.04 11.46 -7.57
N SER A 265 -14.86 10.84 -7.69
CA SER A 265 -14.61 9.48 -7.17
C SER A 265 -14.81 9.42 -5.66
N ARG A 266 -14.35 10.45 -4.94
CA ARG A 266 -14.53 10.58 -3.48
C ARG A 266 -15.98 10.82 -3.11
N SER A 267 -16.62 11.82 -3.72
CA SER A 267 -18.03 12.16 -3.46
C SER A 267 -18.95 10.98 -3.74
N PHE A 268 -18.67 10.22 -4.80
CA PHE A 268 -19.38 8.99 -5.11
C PHE A 268 -19.16 7.92 -4.03
N GLY A 269 -17.92 7.72 -3.58
CA GLY A 269 -17.61 6.82 -2.47
C GLY A 269 -18.37 7.17 -1.19
N THR A 270 -18.28 8.43 -0.75
CA THR A 270 -19.01 8.93 0.43
C THR A 270 -20.52 8.77 0.27
N TRP A 271 -21.05 9.08 -0.91
CA TRP A 271 -22.48 8.91 -1.19
C TRP A 271 -22.92 7.45 -1.06
N ILE A 272 -22.11 6.49 -1.55
CA ILE A 272 -22.37 5.06 -1.38
C ILE A 272 -22.33 4.67 0.11
N GLU A 273 -21.31 5.08 0.85
CA GLU A 273 -21.19 4.78 2.29
C GLU A 273 -22.38 5.34 3.09
N GLU A 274 -22.82 6.56 2.77
CA GLU A 274 -24.01 7.17 3.38
C GLU A 274 -25.29 6.41 3.05
N LEU A 275 -25.44 5.91 1.81
CA LEU A 275 -26.57 5.07 1.42
C LEU A 275 -26.55 3.73 2.16
N GLU A 276 -25.40 3.07 2.22
CA GLU A 276 -25.22 1.81 2.95
C GLU A 276 -25.58 1.97 4.43
N SER A 277 -25.10 3.05 5.05
CA SER A 277 -25.42 3.40 6.44
C SER A 277 -26.91 3.70 6.63
N ARG A 278 -27.50 4.54 5.77
CA ARG A 278 -28.91 4.94 5.83
C ARG A 278 -29.86 3.76 5.71
N TYR A 279 -29.56 2.83 4.82
CA TYR A 279 -30.40 1.64 4.58
C TYR A 279 -29.95 0.41 5.37
N GLN A 280 -28.94 0.53 6.25
CA GLN A 280 -28.39 -0.56 7.06
C GLN A 280 -28.06 -1.79 6.20
N LEU A 281 -27.37 -1.54 5.08
CA LEU A 281 -27.10 -2.58 4.10
C LEU A 281 -26.15 -3.64 4.68
N GLU A 282 -26.65 -4.87 4.84
CA GLU A 282 -25.83 -6.01 5.23
C GLU A 282 -25.37 -6.81 4.02
N TRP A 283 -24.08 -6.71 3.71
CA TRP A 283 -23.45 -7.54 2.69
C TRP A 283 -23.25 -8.97 3.20
N LYS A 284 -24.13 -9.91 2.79
CA LYS A 284 -23.95 -11.36 3.06
C LYS A 284 -22.66 -11.93 2.47
N ARG A 285 -22.07 -11.22 1.50
CA ARG A 285 -20.75 -11.48 0.93
C ARG A 285 -20.19 -10.14 0.45
N LYS A 286 -18.97 -9.79 0.85
CA LYS A 286 -18.32 -8.58 0.35
C LYS A 286 -18.23 -8.63 -1.18
N PRO A 287 -18.62 -7.56 -1.90
CA PRO A 287 -18.40 -7.48 -3.33
C PRO A 287 -16.90 -7.59 -3.61
N ARG A 288 -16.54 -8.51 -4.50
CA ARG A 288 -15.15 -8.72 -4.92
C ARG A 288 -14.76 -7.55 -5.83
N ARG A 289 -13.88 -6.68 -5.35
CA ARG A 289 -13.25 -5.62 -6.16
C ARG A 289 -12.17 -6.20 -7.05
#